data_AF-A0A8D8AWB4-F1
#
_entry.id   AF-A0A8D8AWB4-F1
#
_cell.length_a   1.000
_cell.length_b   1.000
_cell.length_c   1.000
_cell.angle_alpha   90.00
_cell.angle_beta   90.00
_cell.angle_gamma   90.00
#
_symmetry.space_group_name_H-M   'P 1'
#
loop_
_entity.id
_entity.type
_entity.pdbx_description
1 polymer ?
#
loop_
_entity_poly.entity_id
_entity_poly.type
_entity_poly.pdbx_seq_one_letter_code
_entity_poly.pdbx_strand_id
1 'polypeptide(L)'
;MSELEDIVEHMRRFAWPDYLVFVLMLFLCIMIGVYFGFVQRKPNTESEYLMGGRTMLVFPIALSLIASFISGITLLGLPTEVYSFGIQYVYVALGVIAMGLVMGFIYLPVFHKLNITSTYEYLEIRFDKRLRMFGSVMFTIMNIGYLPIVIYVPALAFNQVTGVNIHVITPIVCVVCVFYTCVVRNGVPVCVPAKY
;
A
#
# COMPACT_ATOMS: atom_id res chain seq x y z
N MET A 1 -3.59 9.56 -40.33
CA MET A 1 -2.50 9.15 -39.41
C MET A 1 -2.10 10.34 -38.55
N SER A 2 -1.85 11.51 -39.16
CA SER A 2 -1.72 12.81 -38.47
C SER A 2 -2.91 13.18 -37.57
N GLU A 3 -4.15 13.11 -38.05
CA GLU A 3 -5.32 13.44 -37.19
C GLU A 3 -5.50 12.49 -36.00
N LEU A 4 -5.01 11.26 -36.12
CA LEU A 4 -5.10 10.26 -35.06
C LEU A 4 -3.99 10.50 -34.02
N GLU A 5 -2.82 10.97 -34.44
CA GLU A 5 -1.75 11.44 -33.55
C GLU A 5 -2.18 12.73 -32.82
N ASP A 6 -2.83 13.68 -33.49
CA ASP A 6 -3.33 14.91 -32.87
C ASP A 6 -4.43 14.66 -31.83
N ILE A 7 -5.34 13.70 -32.08
CA ILE A 7 -6.37 13.28 -31.11
C ILE A 7 -5.72 12.57 -29.91
N VAL A 8 -4.71 11.72 -30.15
CA VAL A 8 -3.96 11.06 -29.07
C VAL A 8 -3.14 12.07 -28.26
N GLU A 9 -2.59 13.11 -28.90
CA GLU A 9 -1.86 14.22 -28.27
C GLU A 9 -2.80 15.10 -27.41
N HIS A 10 -4.02 15.39 -27.91
CA HIS A 10 -5.04 16.12 -27.15
C HIS A 10 -5.57 15.33 -25.95
N MET A 11 -5.75 14.00 -26.11
CA MET A 11 -6.12 13.09 -25.02
C MET A 11 -4.97 12.85 -24.03
N ARG A 12 -3.72 13.11 -24.43
CA ARG A 12 -2.52 12.98 -23.58
C ARG A 12 -2.25 14.19 -22.70
N ARG A 13 -2.73 15.38 -23.08
CA ARG A 13 -2.49 16.59 -22.29
C ARG A 13 -3.50 16.68 -21.16
N PHE A 14 -2.99 16.70 -19.92
CA PHE A 14 -3.79 17.09 -18.76
C PHE A 14 -4.48 18.43 -19.04
N ALA A 15 -5.81 18.42 -19.06
CA ALA A 15 -6.54 19.66 -19.05
C ALA A 15 -6.36 20.31 -17.65
N TRP A 16 -6.60 21.61 -17.56
CA TRP A 16 -6.55 22.31 -16.27
C TRP A 16 -7.40 21.65 -15.14
N PRO A 17 -8.54 20.96 -15.40
CA PRO A 17 -9.29 20.26 -14.36
C PRO A 17 -8.52 19.06 -13.80
N ASP A 18 -7.76 18.34 -14.61
CA ASP A 18 -7.02 17.16 -14.18
C ASP A 18 -5.88 17.55 -13.21
N TYR A 19 -5.22 18.69 -13.48
CA TYR A 19 -4.25 19.27 -12.56
C TYR A 19 -4.90 19.71 -11.25
N LEU A 20 -6.09 20.32 -11.33
CA LEU A 20 -6.84 20.75 -10.15
C LEU A 20 -7.24 19.56 -9.26
N VAL A 21 -7.76 18.48 -9.87
CA VAL A 21 -8.10 17.25 -9.15
C VAL A 21 -6.86 16.61 -8.53
N PHE A 22 -5.74 16.56 -9.25
CA PHE A 22 -4.49 15.99 -8.76
C PHE A 22 -3.94 16.76 -7.54
N VAL A 23 -3.87 18.09 -7.63
CA VAL A 23 -3.42 18.94 -6.52
C VAL A 23 -4.38 18.85 -5.34
N LEU A 24 -5.69 18.85 -5.58
CA LEU A 24 -6.69 18.74 -4.54
C LEU A 24 -6.62 17.39 -3.83
N MET A 25 -6.42 16.29 -4.57
CA MET A 25 -6.22 14.95 -3.99
C MET A 25 -4.97 14.92 -3.10
N LEU A 26 -3.83 15.42 -3.58
CA LEU A 26 -2.60 15.50 -2.78
C LEU A 26 -2.78 16.37 -1.54
N PHE A 27 -3.47 17.50 -1.67
CA PHE A 27 -3.78 18.39 -0.57
C PHE A 27 -4.66 17.71 0.49
N LEU A 28 -5.73 17.01 0.09
CA LEU A 28 -6.58 16.25 1.01
C LEU A 28 -5.79 15.14 1.71
N CYS A 29 -4.93 14.41 1.00
CA CYS A 29 -4.07 13.39 1.61
C CYS A 29 -3.15 13.97 2.69
N ILE A 30 -2.52 15.12 2.41
CA ILE A 30 -1.66 15.82 3.39
C ILE A 30 -2.50 16.34 4.55
N MET A 31 -3.66 16.95 4.28
CA MET A 31 -4.56 17.48 5.31
C MET A 31 -5.03 16.39 6.27
N ILE A 32 -5.44 15.22 5.77
CA ILE A 32 -5.81 14.08 6.61
C ILE A 32 -4.60 13.60 7.40
N GLY A 33 -3.43 13.44 6.75
CA GLY A 33 -2.20 13.03 7.42
C GLY A 33 -1.78 13.98 8.56
N VAL A 34 -1.84 15.29 8.32
CA VAL A 34 -1.51 16.33 9.32
C VAL A 34 -2.59 16.41 10.41
N TYR A 35 -3.87 16.32 10.06
CA TYR A 35 -4.97 16.34 11.02
C TYR A 35 -4.84 15.19 12.02
N PHE A 36 -4.71 13.94 11.55
CA PHE A 36 -4.49 12.83 12.48
C PHE A 36 -3.12 12.89 13.15
N GLY A 37 -2.08 13.30 12.41
CA GLY A 37 -0.70 13.51 12.88
C GLY A 37 -0.56 14.42 14.10
N PHE A 38 -1.28 15.54 14.11
CA PHE A 38 -1.16 16.58 15.14
C PHE A 38 -2.34 16.62 16.12
N VAL A 39 -3.57 16.32 15.68
CA VAL A 39 -4.80 16.47 16.50
C VAL A 39 -5.07 15.24 17.37
N GLN A 40 -4.66 14.04 16.95
CA GLN A 40 -4.85 12.80 17.73
C GLN A 40 -3.54 12.26 18.31
N ARG A 41 -2.72 13.15 18.89
CA ARG A 41 -1.48 12.79 19.59
C ARG A 41 -1.80 12.08 20.91
N LYS A 42 -2.25 10.83 20.85
CA LYS A 42 -2.34 9.96 22.02
C LYS A 42 -0.94 9.53 22.45
N PRO A 43 -0.67 9.38 23.76
CA PRO A 43 0.59 8.85 24.26
C PRO A 43 0.70 7.37 23.86
N ASN A 44 1.32 7.10 22.72
CA ASN A 44 1.39 5.75 22.17
C ASN A 44 2.43 4.91 22.90
N THR A 45 1.96 3.87 23.60
CA THR A 45 2.78 2.69 23.86
C THR A 45 2.91 1.92 22.54
N GLU A 46 4.08 1.35 22.22
CA GLU A 46 4.34 0.65 20.94
C GLU A 46 3.27 -0.41 20.61
N SER A 47 2.72 -1.06 21.64
CA SER A 47 1.63 -2.02 21.52
C SER A 47 0.32 -1.42 21.04
N GLU A 48 -0.02 -0.18 21.38
CA GLU A 48 -1.25 0.48 20.94
C GLU A 48 -1.16 0.90 19.47
N TYR A 49 0.04 1.26 19.00
CA TYR A 49 0.30 1.53 17.59
C TYR A 49 0.28 0.26 16.73
N LEU A 50 0.91 -0.82 17.21
CA LEU A 50 1.02 -2.08 16.47
C LEU A 50 -0.25 -2.93 16.51
N MET A 51 -0.98 -2.93 17.64
CA MET A 51 -2.17 -3.77 17.85
C MET A 51 -3.49 -2.98 17.76
N GLY A 52 -3.43 -1.65 17.67
CA GLY A 52 -4.62 -0.80 17.58
C GLY A 52 -5.62 -0.98 18.71
N GLY A 53 -5.13 -1.29 19.91
CA GLY A 53 -5.94 -1.54 21.10
C GLY A 53 -6.69 -2.87 21.12
N ARG A 54 -6.55 -3.76 20.11
CA ARG A 54 -7.27 -5.05 19.97
C ARG A 54 -8.81 -4.95 19.98
N THR A 55 -9.39 -3.74 20.01
CA THR A 55 -10.83 -3.46 20.00
C THR A 55 -11.32 -2.94 18.65
N MET A 56 -10.58 -3.19 17.58
CA MET A 56 -10.97 -2.73 16.25
C MET A 56 -12.08 -3.58 15.65
N LEU A 57 -12.99 -2.90 14.95
CA LEU A 57 -14.00 -3.55 14.12
C LEU A 57 -13.34 -4.32 12.97
N VAL A 58 -13.98 -5.42 12.55
CA VAL A 58 -13.50 -6.28 11.45
C VAL A 58 -13.49 -5.52 10.11
N PHE A 59 -14.41 -4.59 9.92
CA PHE A 59 -14.55 -3.80 8.68
C PHE A 59 -13.32 -2.93 8.35
N PRO A 60 -12.84 -2.02 9.24
CA PRO A 60 -11.63 -1.24 8.97
C PRO A 60 -10.37 -2.10 8.84
N ILE A 61 -10.27 -3.23 9.54
CA ILE A 61 -9.17 -4.18 9.39
C ILE A 61 -9.17 -4.77 7.97
N ALA A 62 -10.33 -5.25 7.49
CA ALA A 62 -10.47 -5.78 6.14
C ALA A 62 -10.15 -4.73 5.08
N LEU A 63 -10.62 -3.49 5.26
CA LEU A 63 -10.33 -2.39 4.34
C LEU A 63 -8.82 -2.08 4.27
N SER A 64 -8.12 -2.06 5.41
CA SER A 64 -6.66 -1.83 5.46
C SER A 64 -5.87 -2.98 4.82
N LEU A 65 -6.33 -4.23 4.96
CA LEU A 65 -5.72 -5.38 4.31
C LEU A 65 -5.87 -5.27 2.79
N ILE A 66 -7.07 -4.98 2.31
CA ILE A 66 -7.34 -4.78 0.87
C ILE A 66 -6.49 -3.63 0.32
N ALA A 67 -6.43 -2.50 1.05
CA ALA A 67 -5.60 -1.36 0.66
C ALA A 67 -4.11 -1.71 0.56
N SER A 68 -3.60 -2.58 1.44
CA SER A 68 -2.21 -3.05 1.40
C SER A 68 -1.94 -4.04 0.26
N PHE A 69 -2.95 -4.80 -0.16
CA PHE A 69 -2.82 -5.75 -1.27
C PHE A 69 -2.85 -5.08 -2.65
N ILE A 70 -3.54 -3.94 -2.79
CA ILE A 70 -3.65 -3.22 -4.05
C ILE A 70 -2.44 -2.30 -4.21
N SER A 71 -1.65 -2.51 -5.26
CA SER A 71 -0.49 -1.69 -5.59
C SER A 71 -0.60 -1.10 -7.00
N GLY A 72 0.16 -0.05 -7.30
CA GLY A 72 0.19 0.52 -8.66
C GLY A 72 0.62 -0.51 -9.72
N ILE A 73 1.52 -1.44 -9.34
CA ILE A 73 1.97 -2.53 -10.20
C ILE A 73 0.81 -3.46 -10.56
N THR A 74 -0.04 -3.83 -9.59
CA THR A 74 -1.21 -4.68 -9.89
C THR A 74 -2.25 -3.91 -10.70
N LEU A 75 -2.49 -2.64 -10.39
CA LEU A 75 -3.49 -1.86 -11.13
C LEU A 75 -3.16 -1.72 -12.62
N LEU A 76 -1.89 -1.51 -12.98
CA LEU A 76 -1.47 -1.47 -14.38
C LEU A 76 -1.14 -2.87 -14.95
N GLY A 77 -0.60 -3.77 -14.14
CA GLY A 77 -0.14 -5.09 -14.58
C GLY A 77 -1.29 -6.05 -14.89
N LEU A 78 -2.33 -6.08 -14.06
CA LEU A 78 -3.47 -6.99 -14.26
C LEU A 78 -4.20 -6.80 -15.60
N PRO A 79 -4.57 -5.57 -16.03
CA PRO A 79 -5.18 -5.40 -17.35
C PRO A 79 -4.20 -5.74 -18.48
N THR A 80 -2.90 -5.47 -18.34
CA THR A 80 -1.88 -5.87 -19.33
C THR A 80 -1.80 -7.39 -19.46
N GLU A 81 -1.78 -8.12 -18.34
CA GLU A 81 -1.76 -9.58 -18.32
C GLU A 81 -3.03 -10.18 -18.94
N VAL A 82 -4.21 -9.66 -18.60
CA VAL A 82 -5.48 -10.11 -19.18
C VAL A 82 -5.56 -9.78 -20.68
N TYR A 83 -5.01 -8.65 -21.11
CA TYR A 83 -4.96 -8.27 -22.51
C TYR A 83 -4.03 -9.19 -23.33
N SER A 84 -2.88 -9.59 -22.77
CA SER A 84 -1.91 -10.44 -23.47
C SER A 84 -2.22 -11.95 -23.39
N PHE A 85 -2.67 -12.45 -22.24
CA PHE A 85 -2.85 -13.89 -21.97
C PHE A 85 -4.32 -14.32 -21.80
N GLY A 86 -5.27 -13.37 -21.81
CA GLY A 86 -6.70 -13.65 -21.78
C GLY A 86 -7.23 -14.19 -20.45
N ILE A 87 -8.18 -15.13 -20.54
CA ILE A 87 -8.97 -15.67 -19.41
C ILE A 87 -8.11 -16.49 -18.43
N GLN A 88 -6.87 -16.83 -18.78
CA GLN A 88 -5.96 -17.61 -17.92
C GLN A 88 -5.74 -16.96 -16.54
N TYR A 89 -5.90 -15.64 -16.41
CA TYR A 89 -5.79 -14.94 -15.13
C TYR A 89 -6.83 -15.39 -14.07
N VAL A 90 -7.96 -16.01 -14.47
CA VAL A 90 -9.00 -16.50 -13.54
C VAL A 90 -8.44 -17.53 -12.54
N TYR A 91 -7.44 -18.33 -12.93
CA TYR A 91 -6.80 -19.29 -12.01
C TYR A 91 -6.11 -18.60 -10.82
N VAL A 92 -5.51 -17.44 -11.06
CA VAL A 92 -4.88 -16.63 -10.00
C VAL A 92 -5.95 -16.08 -9.05
N ALA A 93 -7.07 -15.59 -9.60
CA ALA A 93 -8.17 -15.07 -8.79
C ALA A 93 -8.77 -16.16 -7.87
N LEU A 94 -8.98 -17.37 -8.38
CA LEU A 94 -9.42 -18.51 -7.57
C LEU A 94 -8.40 -18.88 -6.48
N GLY A 95 -7.11 -18.83 -6.79
CA GLY A 95 -6.04 -19.05 -5.81
C GLY A 95 -6.05 -18.04 -4.67
N VAL A 96 -6.28 -16.75 -4.97
CA VAL A 96 -6.38 -15.69 -3.95
C VAL A 96 -7.59 -15.91 -3.04
N ILE A 97 -8.74 -16.33 -3.59
CA ILE A 97 -9.93 -16.65 -2.79
C ILE A 97 -9.64 -17.85 -1.86
N ALA A 98 -9.06 -18.92 -2.40
CA ALA A 98 -8.70 -20.10 -1.61
C ALA A 98 -7.70 -19.77 -0.50
N MET A 99 -6.68 -18.94 -0.79
CA MET A 99 -5.72 -18.45 0.19
C MET A 99 -6.41 -17.66 1.31
N GLY A 100 -7.35 -16.77 0.96
CA GLY A 100 -8.13 -16.00 1.93
C GLY A 100 -8.93 -16.89 2.90
N LEU A 101 -9.57 -17.94 2.38
CA LEU A 101 -10.29 -18.91 3.21
C LEU A 101 -9.35 -19.67 4.15
N VAL A 102 -8.22 -20.17 3.63
CA VAL A 102 -7.23 -20.89 4.44
C VAL A 102 -6.65 -20.00 5.54
N MET A 103 -6.32 -18.74 5.22
CA MET A 103 -5.83 -17.77 6.20
C MET A 103 -6.87 -17.47 7.28
N GLY A 104 -8.14 -17.28 6.90
CA GLY A 104 -9.22 -17.01 7.84
C GLY A 104 -9.56 -18.18 8.77
N PHE A 105 -9.60 -19.42 8.25
CA PHE A 105 -10.03 -20.58 9.04
C PHE A 105 -8.90 -21.24 9.83
N ILE A 106 -7.68 -21.29 9.30
CA ILE A 106 -6.57 -22.04 9.90
C ILE A 106 -5.59 -21.13 10.63
N TYR A 107 -5.11 -20.08 9.97
CA TYR A 107 -4.05 -19.24 10.53
C TYR A 107 -4.57 -18.25 11.57
N LEU A 108 -5.70 -17.59 11.30
CA LEU A 108 -6.30 -16.60 12.21
C LEU A 108 -6.52 -17.12 13.65
N PRO A 109 -7.13 -18.30 13.89
CA PRO A 109 -7.34 -18.79 15.25
C PRO A 109 -6.02 -19.18 15.95
N VAL A 110 -5.00 -19.59 15.21
CA VAL A 110 -3.68 -19.92 15.78
C VAL A 110 -2.99 -18.64 16.25
N PHE A 111 -2.91 -17.61 15.41
CA PHE A 111 -2.29 -16.33 15.79
C PHE A 111 -3.03 -15.63 16.94
N HIS A 112 -4.37 -15.69 16.94
CA HIS A 112 -5.15 -15.07 18.02
C HIS A 112 -4.94 -15.77 19.37
N LYS A 113 -4.78 -17.10 19.39
CA LYS A 113 -4.52 -17.85 20.65
C LYS A 113 -3.14 -17.56 21.24
N LEU A 114 -2.13 -17.38 20.38
CA LEU A 114 -0.75 -17.16 20.83
C LEU A 114 -0.46 -15.69 21.21
N ASN A 115 -1.39 -14.74 20.99
CA ASN A 115 -1.25 -13.33 21.35
C ASN A 115 0.03 -12.65 20.81
N ILE A 116 0.54 -13.15 19.69
CA ILE A 116 1.80 -12.73 19.07
C ILE A 116 1.62 -11.40 18.34
N THR A 117 2.63 -10.53 18.43
CA THR A 117 2.59 -9.20 17.80
C THR A 117 3.17 -9.16 16.39
N SER A 118 4.04 -10.11 16.06
CA SER A 118 4.73 -10.20 14.78
C SER A 118 4.77 -11.64 14.27
N THR A 119 4.50 -11.87 12.99
CA THR A 119 4.57 -13.21 12.40
C THR A 119 5.92 -13.89 12.64
N TYR A 120 7.02 -13.14 12.76
CA TYR A 120 8.35 -13.69 13.03
C TYR A 120 8.54 -14.22 14.45
N GLU A 121 7.77 -13.71 15.42
CA GLU A 121 7.78 -14.21 16.80
C GLU A 121 7.16 -15.62 16.87
N TYR A 122 6.23 -15.95 15.97
CA TYR A 122 5.78 -17.34 15.79
C TYR A 122 6.91 -18.28 15.34
N LEU A 123 7.80 -17.82 14.44
CA LEU A 123 8.95 -18.61 14.00
C LEU A 123 9.94 -18.86 15.15
N GLU A 124 10.08 -17.92 16.08
CA GLU A 124 10.94 -18.09 17.26
C GLU A 124 10.38 -19.12 18.22
N ILE A 125 9.07 -19.08 18.51
CA ILE A 125 8.42 -20.03 19.43
C ILE A 125 8.47 -21.46 18.86
N ARG A 126 8.36 -21.62 17.54
CA ARG A 126 8.33 -22.94 16.91
C ARG A 126 9.70 -23.54 16.60
N PHE A 127 10.69 -22.70 16.29
CA PHE A 127 12.02 -23.12 15.86
C PHE A 127 13.09 -22.54 16.77
N ASP A 128 13.50 -21.29 16.54
CA ASP A 128 14.60 -20.63 17.26
C ASP A 128 14.73 -19.15 16.88
N LYS A 129 15.41 -18.38 17.75
CA LYS A 129 15.71 -16.95 17.52
C LYS A 129 16.54 -16.68 16.26
N ARG A 130 17.37 -17.63 15.83
CA ARG A 130 18.15 -17.53 14.57
C ARG A 130 17.24 -17.44 13.36
N LEU A 131 16.15 -18.21 13.34
CA LEU A 131 15.19 -18.23 12.24
C LEU A 131 14.36 -16.94 12.19
N ARG A 132 14.04 -16.36 13.35
CA ARG A 132 13.42 -15.03 13.46
C ARG A 132 14.27 -13.95 12.80
N MET A 133 15.57 -13.91 13.14
CA MET A 133 16.50 -12.94 12.55
C MET A 133 16.61 -13.14 11.04
N PHE A 134 16.81 -14.39 10.59
CA PHE A 134 16.91 -14.70 9.17
C PHE A 134 15.64 -14.29 8.39
N GLY A 135 14.46 -14.62 8.90
CA GLY A 135 13.19 -14.24 8.28
C GLY A 135 12.98 -12.73 8.20
N SER A 136 13.28 -12.00 9.28
CA SER A 136 13.17 -10.54 9.30
C SER A 136 14.15 -9.85 8.33
N VAL A 137 15.38 -10.37 8.21
CA VAL A 137 16.39 -9.84 7.29
C VAL A 137 16.01 -10.10 5.84
N MET A 138 15.59 -11.33 5.51
CA MET A 138 15.13 -11.67 4.17
C MET A 138 13.94 -10.81 3.73
N PHE A 139 12.98 -10.60 4.64
CA PHE A 139 11.85 -9.71 4.36
C PHE A 139 12.28 -8.25 4.18
N THR A 140 13.19 -7.76 5.02
CA THR A 140 13.69 -6.38 4.89
C THR A 140 14.39 -6.17 3.55
N ILE A 141 15.22 -7.11 3.12
CA ILE A 141 15.90 -7.07 1.81
C ILE A 141 14.86 -7.08 0.68
N MET A 142 13.86 -7.95 0.75
CA MET A 142 12.77 -8.01 -0.23
C MET A 142 12.02 -6.68 -0.32
N ASN A 143 11.72 -6.04 0.81
CA ASN A 143 11.04 -4.73 0.83
C ASN A 143 11.90 -3.62 0.25
N ILE A 144 13.21 -3.60 0.55
CA ILE A 144 14.14 -2.62 -0.04
C ILE A 144 14.16 -2.72 -1.57
N GLY A 145 14.08 -3.93 -2.13
CA GLY A 145 13.97 -4.13 -3.58
C GLY A 145 12.59 -3.80 -4.15
N TYR A 146 11.53 -4.11 -3.42
CA TYR A 146 10.14 -3.97 -3.88
C TYR A 146 9.63 -2.52 -3.85
N LEU A 147 9.90 -1.78 -2.76
CA LEU A 147 9.36 -0.43 -2.55
C LEU A 147 9.73 0.57 -3.67
N PRO A 148 10.97 0.62 -4.19
CA PRO A 148 11.32 1.50 -5.31
C PRO A 148 10.53 1.18 -6.58
N ILE A 149 10.27 -0.10 -6.86
CA ILE A 149 9.49 -0.54 -8.03
C ILE A 149 8.05 -0.05 -7.90
N VAL A 150 7.45 -0.16 -6.71
CA VAL A 150 6.09 0.32 -6.46
C VAL A 150 5.98 1.83 -6.66
N ILE A 151 6.95 2.61 -6.19
CA ILE A 151 6.97 4.08 -6.34
C ILE A 151 7.28 4.49 -7.79
N TYR A 152 8.01 3.67 -8.53
CA TYR A 152 8.32 3.94 -9.94
C TYR A 152 7.09 3.88 -10.85
N VAL A 153 6.12 3.00 -10.58
CA VAL A 153 4.90 2.88 -11.38
C VAL A 153 4.08 4.18 -11.49
N PRO A 154 3.70 4.87 -10.40
CA PRO A 154 3.00 6.14 -10.51
C PRO A 154 3.87 7.24 -11.13
N ALA A 155 5.19 7.21 -10.95
CA ALA A 155 6.10 8.15 -11.61
C ALA A 155 6.14 7.94 -13.14
N LEU A 156 6.10 6.68 -13.59
CA LEU A 156 6.01 6.34 -15.02
C LEU A 156 4.68 6.80 -15.62
N ALA A 157 3.57 6.55 -14.92
CA ALA A 157 2.26 7.03 -15.34
C ALA A 157 2.23 8.57 -15.44
N PHE A 158 2.81 9.27 -14.46
CA PHE A 158 2.91 10.73 -14.47
C PHE A 158 3.81 11.27 -15.59
N ASN A 159 4.90 10.56 -15.92
CA ASN A 159 5.77 10.89 -17.05
C ASN A 159 5.03 10.79 -18.39
N GLN A 160 4.20 9.75 -18.58
CA GLN A 160 3.45 9.54 -19.82
C GLN A 160 2.44 10.64 -20.14
N VAL A 161 1.90 11.30 -19.11
CA VAL A 161 0.84 12.31 -19.22
C VAL A 161 1.37 13.74 -19.19
N THR A 162 2.49 14.01 -18.50
CA THR A 162 3.08 15.36 -18.45
C THR A 162 4.19 15.57 -19.47
N GLY A 163 4.79 14.49 -20.00
CA GLY A 163 5.94 14.56 -20.90
C GLY A 163 7.24 15.03 -20.23
N VAL A 164 7.24 15.28 -18.92
CA VAL A 164 8.42 15.72 -18.16
C VAL A 164 9.35 14.53 -17.91
N ASN A 165 10.66 14.71 -18.02
CA ASN A 165 11.64 13.65 -17.81
C ASN A 165 11.43 12.86 -16.50
N ILE A 166 11.44 11.53 -16.60
CA ILE A 166 11.23 10.61 -15.47
C ILE A 166 12.24 10.84 -14.34
N HIS A 167 13.48 11.21 -14.68
CA HIS A 167 14.54 11.51 -13.71
C HIS A 167 14.22 12.67 -12.77
N VAL A 168 13.32 13.59 -13.15
CA VAL A 168 12.89 14.72 -12.30
C VAL A 168 11.65 14.34 -11.49
N ILE A 169 10.72 13.60 -12.09
CA ILE A 169 9.48 13.19 -11.43
C ILE A 169 9.75 12.20 -10.30
N THR A 170 10.63 11.21 -10.51
CA THR A 170 10.93 10.17 -9.53
C THR A 170 11.38 10.74 -8.17
N PRO A 171 12.39 11.63 -8.06
CA PRO A 171 12.79 12.16 -6.76
C PRO A 171 11.69 13.00 -6.10
N ILE A 172 10.88 13.74 -6.87
CA ILE A 172 9.76 14.53 -6.32
C ILE A 172 8.71 13.62 -5.68
N VAL A 173 8.28 12.57 -6.38
CA VAL A 173 7.32 11.59 -5.87
C VAL A 173 7.89 10.89 -4.62
N CYS A 174 9.17 10.51 -4.64
CA CYS A 174 9.84 9.93 -3.48
C CYS A 174 9.82 10.87 -2.26
N VAL A 175 10.14 12.16 -2.44
CA VAL A 175 10.12 13.14 -1.34
C VAL A 175 8.71 13.30 -0.76
N VAL A 176 7.70 13.41 -1.62
CA VAL A 176 6.30 13.51 -1.20
C VAL A 176 5.85 12.25 -0.44
N CYS A 177 6.19 11.05 -0.94
CA CYS A 177 5.87 9.79 -0.29
C CYS A 177 6.55 9.63 1.08
N VAL A 178 7.83 9.98 1.18
CA VAL A 178 8.57 9.94 2.45
C VAL A 178 7.97 10.94 3.44
N PHE A 179 7.72 12.17 2.99
CA PHE A 179 7.10 13.20 3.82
C PHE A 179 5.73 12.75 4.34
N TYR A 180 4.86 12.24 3.46
CA TYR A 180 3.56 11.70 3.82
C TYR A 180 3.67 10.57 4.86
N THR A 181 4.56 9.59 4.62
CA THR A 181 4.78 8.46 5.53
C THR A 181 5.29 8.92 6.89
N CYS A 182 6.21 9.88 6.92
CA CYS A 182 6.71 10.47 8.16
C CYS A 182 5.61 11.19 8.94
N VAL A 183 4.75 11.95 8.28
CA VAL A 183 3.63 12.65 8.93
C VAL A 183 2.62 11.65 9.50
N VAL A 184 2.23 10.64 8.70
CA VAL A 184 1.31 9.58 9.13
C VAL A 184 1.86 8.79 10.32
N ARG A 185 3.13 8.36 10.24
CA ARG A 185 3.79 7.62 11.33
C ARG A 185 3.80 8.40 12.65
N ASN A 186 3.87 9.73 12.60
CA ASN A 186 3.99 10.56 13.79
C ASN A 186 2.66 10.84 14.52
N GLY A 187 1.49 10.52 13.96
CA GLY A 187 0.25 10.67 14.73
C GLY A 187 -0.98 9.89 14.30
N VAL A 188 -0.91 8.99 13.33
CA VAL A 188 -2.00 8.04 13.06
C VAL A 188 -1.67 6.73 13.77
N PRO A 189 -2.41 6.30 14.81
CA PRO A 189 -2.49 4.86 15.07
C PRO A 189 -3.09 4.24 13.80
N VAL A 190 -2.43 3.21 13.24
CA VAL A 190 -2.86 2.45 12.02
C VAL A 190 -4.32 1.96 12.11
N CYS A 191 -4.88 2.09 13.30
CA CYS A 191 -6.09 1.53 13.82
C CYS A 191 -6.89 2.67 14.45
N VAL A 192 -7.78 3.30 13.68
CA VAL A 192 -8.75 4.26 14.24
C VAL A 192 -9.65 3.47 15.20
N PRO A 193 -9.64 3.76 16.51
CA PRO A 193 -10.57 3.10 17.42
C PRO A 193 -11.98 3.50 17.01
N ALA A 194 -12.77 2.53 16.56
CA ALA A 194 -14.19 2.72 16.39
C ALA A 194 -14.78 2.99 17.79
N LYS A 195 -15.16 4.24 18.06
CA LYS A 195 -16.02 4.55 19.20
C LYS A 195 -17.42 4.05 18.86
N TYR A 196 -17.76 2.82 19.24
CA TYR A 196 -19.07 2.39 19.76
C TYR A 196 -18.88 1.08 20.52
#